data_AF-A0A5E7EF55-F1
#
_entry.id   AF-A0A5E7EF55-F1
#
_cell.length_a   1.000
_cell.length_b   1.000
_cell.length_c   1.000
_cell.angle_alpha   90.00
_cell.angle_beta   90.00
_cell.angle_gamma   90.00
#
_symmetry.space_group_name_H-M   'P 1'
#
loop_
_entity.id
_entity.type
_entity.pdbx_description
1 polymer ?
#
loop_
_entity_poly.entity_id
_entity_poly.type
_entity_poly.pdbx_seq_one_letter_code
_entity_poly.pdbx_strand_id
1 'polypeptide(L)'
;MSVSTPTLSPSTPQLPELNIPEISHNGVLDLTTFPGDANITCPKFFAPRVWLKIEGEKHPGETFTIPILTSHPISAREFSDGLLEIIPRTELIKLANNSQLSLICTINFDGTPDESTANKFPELQLKIITKDNSIDELTDFNDESLGGWVKGSAGREIQFTSDESPNSYYLFNNTSENSDNHSGVVLEKTFSVIPGQKYEFIIEAKKENQGSPNSPRLVLKIGDSSSQIYTVTNMNWTTYSFTATATSNTMKVSLLNLEAKWNGNDFSMDNFRVRSLL
;
A
#
# COMPACT_ATOMS: atom_id res chain seq x y z
N MET A 1 -60.08 -19.50 27.80
CA MET A 1 -58.76 -19.49 27.14
C MET A 1 -58.75 -18.32 26.18
N SER A 2 -58.03 -17.25 26.52
CA SER A 2 -57.88 -16.09 25.65
C SER A 2 -56.71 -16.39 24.70
N VAL A 3 -56.98 -16.39 23.40
CA VAL A 3 -55.94 -16.56 22.37
C VAL A 3 -55.34 -15.19 22.10
N SER A 4 -54.10 -14.99 22.53
CA SER A 4 -53.29 -13.82 22.19
C SER A 4 -52.88 -13.92 20.73
N THR A 5 -53.29 -12.96 19.91
CA THR A 5 -52.74 -12.77 18.57
C THR A 5 -51.32 -12.22 18.68
N PRO A 6 -50.32 -12.80 17.98
CA PRO A 6 -49.00 -12.20 17.92
C PRO A 6 -49.08 -10.96 17.02
N THR A 7 -48.86 -9.78 17.59
CA THR A 7 -48.56 -8.56 16.83
C THR A 7 -47.17 -8.72 16.21
N LEU A 8 -47.11 -8.96 14.91
CA LEU A 8 -45.90 -8.74 14.12
C LEU A 8 -45.61 -7.23 14.13
N SER A 9 -44.48 -6.85 14.72
CA SER A 9 -43.93 -5.51 14.54
C SER A 9 -43.71 -5.29 13.03
N PRO A 10 -44.14 -4.16 12.44
CA PRO A 10 -43.79 -3.88 11.06
C PRO A 10 -42.27 -3.70 11.00
N SER A 11 -41.58 -4.62 10.33
CA SER A 11 -40.18 -4.41 9.96
C SER A 11 -40.12 -3.14 9.10
N THR A 12 -39.36 -2.15 9.54
CA THR A 12 -39.06 -0.97 8.71
C THR A 12 -38.58 -1.45 7.34
N PRO A 13 -39.13 -0.96 6.21
CA PRO A 13 -38.68 -1.37 4.89
C PRO A 13 -37.18 -1.09 4.78
N GLN A 14 -36.38 -2.14 4.55
CA GLN A 14 -34.94 -1.98 4.37
C GLN A 14 -34.69 -1.33 3.01
N LEU A 15 -33.96 -0.22 3.01
CA LEU A 15 -33.55 0.45 1.77
C LEU A 15 -32.52 -0.40 1.02
N PRO A 16 -32.51 -0.35 -0.33
CA PRO A 16 -31.58 -1.14 -1.14
C PRO A 16 -30.10 -0.88 -0.81
N GLU A 17 -29.27 -1.85 -1.12
CA GLU A 17 -27.82 -1.68 -1.13
C GLU A 17 -27.36 -1.22 -2.52
N LEU A 18 -26.42 -0.27 -2.52
CA LEU A 18 -25.76 0.18 -3.74
C LEU A 18 -24.65 -0.79 -4.13
N ASN A 19 -24.33 -0.87 -5.42
CA ASN A 19 -23.24 -1.68 -5.91
C ASN A 19 -22.44 -0.95 -7.01
N ILE A 20 -21.12 -1.14 -7.01
CA ILE A 20 -20.22 -0.72 -8.09
C ILE A 20 -19.67 -2.01 -8.73
N PRO A 21 -20.10 -2.35 -9.97
CA PRO A 21 -19.70 -3.59 -10.63
C PRO A 21 -18.20 -3.78 -10.81
N GLU A 22 -17.43 -2.70 -10.89
CA GLU A 22 -15.98 -2.72 -11.08
C GLU A 22 -15.18 -2.98 -9.79
N ILE A 23 -15.85 -3.17 -8.64
CA ILE A 23 -15.19 -3.58 -7.41
C ILE A 23 -14.62 -5.00 -7.58
N SER A 24 -13.34 -5.19 -7.29
CA SER A 24 -12.71 -6.50 -7.28
C SER A 24 -13.19 -7.36 -6.10
N HIS A 25 -13.01 -8.68 -6.20
CA HIS A 25 -13.47 -9.65 -5.19
C HIS A 25 -12.99 -9.40 -3.76
N ASN A 26 -11.93 -8.60 -3.57
CA ASN A 26 -11.40 -8.17 -2.27
C ASN A 26 -12.01 -6.85 -1.76
N GLY A 27 -13.04 -6.29 -2.40
CA GLY A 27 -13.71 -5.07 -1.95
C GLY A 27 -12.97 -3.78 -2.29
N VAL A 28 -12.14 -3.78 -3.34
CA VAL A 28 -11.33 -2.62 -3.77
C VAL A 28 -11.83 -2.11 -5.12
N LEU A 29 -11.99 -0.80 -5.28
CA LEU A 29 -12.17 -0.18 -6.59
C LEU A 29 -10.78 0.16 -7.14
N ASP A 30 -10.23 -0.73 -7.97
CA ASP A 30 -8.89 -0.56 -8.53
C ASP A 30 -8.95 -0.05 -9.97
N LEU A 31 -8.71 1.25 -10.12
CA LEU A 31 -8.72 1.93 -11.43
C LEU A 31 -7.62 1.41 -12.36
N THR A 32 -6.60 0.70 -11.86
CA THR A 32 -5.53 0.13 -12.69
C THR A 32 -5.99 -1.12 -13.44
N THR A 33 -7.09 -1.75 -13.00
CA THR A 33 -7.57 -3.03 -13.55
C THR A 33 -8.57 -2.88 -14.69
N PHE A 34 -9.13 -1.68 -14.89
CA PHE A 34 -10.07 -1.41 -15.97
C PHE A 34 -9.86 -0.02 -16.59
N PRO A 35 -10.00 0.12 -17.92
CA PRO A 35 -10.03 1.42 -18.57
C PRO A 35 -11.42 2.05 -18.44
N GLY A 36 -11.47 3.38 -18.25
CA GLY A 36 -12.72 4.15 -18.29
C GLY A 36 -13.35 4.43 -16.93
N ASP A 37 -14.62 4.84 -16.99
CA ASP A 37 -15.46 5.26 -15.87
C ASP A 37 -15.99 4.06 -15.08
N ALA A 38 -16.35 4.28 -13.81
CA ALA A 38 -17.01 3.25 -12.98
C ALA A 38 -18.52 3.44 -13.00
N ASN A 39 -19.27 2.36 -12.76
CA ASN A 39 -20.73 2.40 -12.74
C ASN A 39 -21.27 2.26 -11.31
N ILE A 40 -22.40 2.91 -11.03
CA ILE A 40 -23.18 2.68 -9.81
C ILE A 40 -24.50 2.07 -10.21
N THR A 41 -24.84 0.96 -9.57
CA THR A 41 -26.14 0.30 -9.70
C THR A 41 -26.89 0.36 -8.38
N CYS A 42 -28.18 0.68 -8.44
CA CYS A 42 -29.08 0.62 -7.30
C CYS A 42 -30.33 -0.16 -7.70
N PRO A 43 -30.74 -1.20 -6.96
CA PRO A 43 -32.04 -1.85 -7.17
C PRO A 43 -33.19 -0.85 -7.07
N LYS A 44 -34.33 -1.19 -7.67
CA LYS A 44 -35.54 -0.35 -7.65
C LYS A 44 -35.96 0.05 -6.22
N PHE A 45 -36.35 1.31 -6.06
CA PHE A 45 -36.91 1.87 -4.82
C PHE A 45 -38.01 2.87 -5.14
N PHE A 46 -38.78 3.22 -4.11
CA PHE A 46 -39.96 4.09 -4.24
C PHE A 46 -39.70 5.42 -3.53
N ALA A 47 -39.12 6.39 -4.23
CA ALA A 47 -38.99 7.75 -3.72
C ALA A 47 -39.05 8.77 -4.87
N PRO A 48 -39.68 9.94 -4.68
CA PRO A 48 -39.70 11.01 -5.69
C PRO A 48 -38.39 11.78 -5.82
N ARG A 49 -37.49 11.77 -4.82
CA ARG A 49 -36.22 12.51 -4.84
C ARG A 49 -35.06 11.67 -4.31
N VAL A 50 -33.90 11.81 -4.96
CA VAL A 50 -32.65 11.14 -4.57
C VAL A 50 -31.43 12.08 -4.64
N TRP A 51 -30.48 11.84 -3.76
CA TRP A 51 -29.11 12.34 -3.85
C TRP A 51 -28.17 11.15 -3.85
N LEU A 52 -27.11 11.26 -4.65
CA LEU A 52 -26.08 10.24 -4.77
C LEU A 52 -24.73 10.95 -4.84
N LYS A 53 -23.84 10.62 -3.93
CA LYS A 53 -22.50 11.19 -3.87
C LYS A 53 -21.48 10.17 -3.41
N ILE A 54 -20.24 10.44 -3.78
CA ILE A 54 -19.08 9.76 -3.24
C ILE A 54 -18.36 10.73 -2.32
N GLU A 55 -17.94 10.24 -1.16
CA GLU A 55 -17.02 10.93 -0.26
C GLU A 55 -15.74 10.09 -0.15
N GLY A 56 -14.60 10.72 -0.37
CA GLY A 56 -13.29 10.10 -0.17
C GLY A 56 -12.29 11.13 0.30
N GLU A 57 -11.01 10.81 0.22
CA GLU A 57 -9.93 11.74 0.57
C GLU A 57 -9.22 12.20 -0.70
N LYS A 58 -8.91 13.50 -0.81
CA LYS A 58 -8.02 14.02 -1.87
C LYS A 58 -6.56 14.05 -1.41
N HIS A 59 -6.38 14.40 -0.15
CA HIS A 59 -5.15 14.29 0.62
C HIS A 59 -5.50 13.70 2.00
N PRO A 60 -4.55 13.10 2.73
CA PRO A 60 -4.85 12.55 4.05
C PRO A 60 -5.54 13.57 4.95
N GLY A 61 -6.77 13.26 5.38
CA GLY A 61 -7.61 14.15 6.19
C GLY A 61 -8.35 15.28 5.46
N GLU A 62 -8.21 15.41 4.13
CA GLU A 62 -9.00 16.34 3.31
C GLU A 62 -10.12 15.57 2.59
N THR A 63 -11.36 15.71 3.08
CA THR A 63 -12.54 15.14 2.45
C THR A 63 -12.78 15.77 1.08
N PHE A 64 -13.03 14.92 0.09
CA PHE A 64 -13.41 15.29 -1.27
C PHE A 64 -14.73 14.62 -1.64
N THR A 65 -15.70 15.44 -2.05
CA THR A 65 -17.03 14.98 -2.43
C THR A 65 -17.19 15.05 -3.94
N ILE A 66 -17.59 13.93 -4.55
CA ILE A 66 -17.96 13.85 -5.95
C ILE A 66 -19.50 13.71 -6.01
N PRO A 67 -20.24 14.77 -6.34
CA PRO A 67 -21.69 14.68 -6.51
C PRO A 67 -22.00 13.93 -7.82
N ILE A 68 -22.88 12.93 -7.74
CA ILE A 68 -23.38 12.17 -8.89
C ILE A 68 -24.79 12.64 -9.24
N LEU A 69 -25.70 12.63 -8.25
CA LEU A 69 -27.06 13.16 -8.35
C LEU A 69 -27.30 14.16 -7.22
N THR A 70 -27.90 15.31 -7.53
CA THR A 70 -28.22 16.35 -6.55
C THR A 70 -29.69 16.72 -6.64
N SER A 71 -30.46 16.40 -5.60
CA SER A 71 -31.91 16.60 -5.55
C SER A 71 -32.60 16.11 -6.83
N HIS A 72 -32.20 14.95 -7.32
CA HIS A 72 -32.65 14.44 -8.62
C HIS A 72 -34.10 13.95 -8.51
N PRO A 73 -35.02 14.44 -9.37
CA PRO A 73 -36.36 13.88 -9.45
C PRO A 73 -36.30 12.51 -10.15
N ILE A 74 -36.80 11.47 -9.48
CA ILE A 74 -36.81 10.12 -10.04
C ILE A 74 -37.79 10.04 -11.22
N SER A 75 -37.27 9.64 -12.38
CA SER A 75 -38.04 9.38 -13.58
C SER A 75 -38.83 8.07 -13.50
N ALA A 76 -39.83 7.91 -14.35
CA ALA A 76 -40.61 6.67 -14.44
C ALA A 76 -39.75 5.44 -14.77
N ARG A 77 -38.64 5.64 -15.51
CA ARG A 77 -37.71 4.57 -15.85
C ARG A 77 -36.87 4.16 -14.65
N GLU A 78 -36.26 5.11 -13.96
CA GLU A 78 -35.45 4.83 -12.75
C GLU A 78 -36.30 4.20 -11.63
N PHE A 79 -37.56 4.57 -11.54
CA PHE A 79 -38.51 3.94 -10.64
C PHE A 79 -38.76 2.46 -10.97
N SER A 80 -38.87 2.12 -12.26
CA SER A 80 -39.09 0.75 -12.73
C SER A 80 -37.82 -0.11 -12.63
N ASP A 81 -36.70 0.46 -13.06
CA ASP A 81 -35.49 -0.29 -13.37
C ASP A 81 -34.41 -0.17 -12.27
N GLY A 82 -34.52 0.83 -11.39
CA GLY A 82 -33.45 1.24 -10.48
C GLY A 82 -32.54 2.32 -11.07
N LEU A 83 -31.48 2.68 -10.35
CA LEU A 83 -30.49 3.65 -10.83
C LEU A 83 -29.33 2.95 -11.53
N LEU A 84 -28.87 3.56 -12.61
CA LEU A 84 -27.63 3.24 -13.31
C LEU A 84 -26.90 4.55 -13.60
N GLU A 85 -25.91 4.86 -12.76
CA GLU A 85 -25.16 6.11 -12.84
C GLU A 85 -23.69 5.86 -13.18
N ILE A 86 -23.02 6.90 -13.67
CA ILE A 86 -21.60 6.87 -14.02
C ILE A 86 -20.83 7.72 -13.01
N ILE A 87 -19.69 7.20 -12.57
CA ILE A 87 -18.69 7.98 -11.84
C ILE A 87 -17.54 8.28 -12.81
N PRO A 88 -17.35 9.54 -13.22
CA PRO A 88 -16.28 9.89 -14.14
C PRO A 88 -14.92 9.51 -13.58
N ARG A 89 -14.13 8.76 -14.36
CA ARG A 89 -12.76 8.38 -13.99
C ARG A 89 -11.92 9.60 -13.68
N THR A 90 -12.13 10.69 -14.42
CA THR A 90 -11.42 11.97 -14.24
C THR A 90 -11.65 12.58 -12.85
N GLU A 91 -12.75 12.26 -12.18
CA GLU A 91 -12.98 12.64 -10.78
C GLU A 91 -12.37 11.63 -9.82
N LEU A 92 -12.51 10.32 -10.09
CA LEU A 92 -11.95 9.26 -9.25
C LEU A 92 -10.42 9.34 -9.13
N ILE A 93 -9.69 9.71 -10.19
CA ILE A 93 -8.24 9.86 -10.15
C ILE A 93 -7.76 11.03 -9.27
N LYS A 94 -8.65 11.94 -8.85
CA LYS A 94 -8.32 13.04 -7.94
C LYS A 94 -8.27 12.59 -6.49
N LEU A 95 -8.82 11.42 -6.17
CA LEU A 95 -8.78 10.84 -4.84
C LEU A 95 -7.37 10.33 -4.52
N ALA A 96 -7.03 10.38 -3.23
CA ALA A 96 -5.80 9.85 -2.70
C ALA A 96 -5.71 8.34 -2.98
N ASN A 97 -4.56 7.91 -3.46
CA ASN A 97 -4.34 6.49 -3.75
C ASN A 97 -4.37 5.68 -2.46
N ASN A 98 -5.04 4.52 -2.47
CA ASN A 98 -5.21 3.62 -1.31
C ASN A 98 -5.93 4.28 -0.12
N SER A 99 -6.81 5.25 -0.37
CA SER A 99 -7.66 5.85 0.66
C SER A 99 -9.00 5.13 0.78
N GLN A 100 -9.71 5.42 1.87
CA GLN A 100 -11.11 5.02 2.03
C GLN A 100 -12.00 5.86 1.10
N LEU A 101 -13.07 5.23 0.62
CA LEU A 101 -14.15 5.83 -0.15
C LEU A 101 -15.50 5.33 0.39
N SER A 102 -16.48 6.22 0.44
CA SER A 102 -17.86 5.96 0.83
C SER A 102 -18.80 6.39 -0.29
N LEU A 103 -19.69 5.48 -0.69
CA LEU A 103 -20.81 5.77 -1.57
C LEU A 103 -22.06 6.00 -0.73
N ILE A 104 -22.68 7.17 -0.89
CA ILE A 104 -23.78 7.66 -0.06
C ILE A 104 -24.98 7.97 -0.95
N CYS A 105 -26.09 7.27 -0.71
CA CYS A 105 -27.40 7.55 -1.30
C CYS A 105 -28.39 7.96 -0.22
N THR A 106 -29.11 9.04 -0.46
CA THR A 106 -30.18 9.53 0.42
C THR A 106 -31.43 9.83 -0.41
N ILE A 107 -32.61 9.61 0.17
CA ILE A 107 -33.90 9.81 -0.51
C ILE A 107 -34.90 10.59 0.35
N ASN A 108 -35.78 11.33 -0.31
CA ASN A 108 -36.97 11.89 0.31
C ASN A 108 -38.23 11.23 -0.25
N PHE A 109 -39.06 10.68 0.64
CA PHE A 109 -40.34 10.08 0.27
C PHE A 109 -41.43 11.12 -0.02
N ASP A 110 -41.31 12.32 0.53
CA ASP A 110 -42.28 13.42 0.36
C ASP A 110 -41.99 14.32 -0.85
N GLY A 111 -40.84 14.13 -1.50
CA GLY A 111 -40.43 14.88 -2.68
C GLY A 111 -39.84 16.26 -2.38
N THR A 112 -39.66 16.61 -1.11
CA THR A 112 -39.00 17.86 -0.72
C THR A 112 -37.55 17.88 -1.23
N PRO A 113 -37.06 19.00 -1.76
CA PRO A 113 -35.69 19.12 -2.27
C PRO A 113 -34.69 19.48 -1.14
N ASP A 114 -34.82 18.86 0.04
CA ASP A 114 -33.96 19.10 1.21
C ASP A 114 -33.28 17.81 1.67
N GLU A 115 -31.97 17.69 1.46
CA GLU A 115 -31.21 16.48 1.83
C GLU A 115 -31.17 16.27 3.36
N SER A 116 -31.35 17.32 4.17
CA SER A 116 -31.26 17.22 5.63
C SER A 116 -32.40 16.41 6.27
N THR A 117 -33.52 16.26 5.56
CA THR A 117 -34.67 15.45 5.96
C THR A 117 -34.67 14.05 5.33
N ALA A 118 -33.64 13.74 4.52
CA ALA A 118 -33.59 12.52 3.73
C ALA A 118 -33.22 11.28 4.53
N ASN A 119 -33.70 10.13 4.06
CA ASN A 119 -33.41 8.82 4.61
C ASN A 119 -32.18 8.24 3.92
N LYS A 120 -31.20 7.79 4.69
CA LYS A 120 -29.92 7.26 4.18
C LYS A 120 -30.02 5.76 3.91
N PHE A 121 -29.52 5.33 2.76
CA PHE A 121 -29.32 3.91 2.44
C PHE A 121 -28.18 3.33 3.31
N PRO A 122 -28.06 2.00 3.41
CA PRO A 122 -26.82 1.39 3.87
C PRO A 122 -25.62 1.96 3.09
N GLU A 123 -24.60 2.40 3.81
CA GLU A 123 -23.41 3.01 3.20
C GLU A 123 -22.47 1.92 2.66
N LEU A 124 -22.03 2.07 1.41
CA LEU A 124 -21.00 1.21 0.84
C LEU A 124 -19.63 1.85 1.05
N GLN A 125 -18.81 1.22 1.89
CA GLN A 125 -17.44 1.64 2.19
C GLN A 125 -16.43 0.71 1.52
N LEU A 126 -15.44 1.28 0.82
CA LEU A 126 -14.42 0.53 0.08
C LEU A 126 -13.09 1.28 0.03
N LYS A 127 -12.02 0.61 -0.41
CA LYS A 127 -10.74 1.26 -0.75
C LYS A 127 -10.66 1.57 -2.23
N ILE A 128 -10.03 2.68 -2.60
CA ILE A 128 -9.76 3.03 -4.00
C ILE A 128 -8.26 2.99 -4.32
N ILE A 129 -7.89 2.37 -5.42
CA ILE A 129 -6.54 2.43 -6.00
C ILE A 129 -6.63 3.23 -7.29
N THR A 130 -6.02 4.42 -7.30
CA THR A 130 -6.06 5.36 -8.43
C THR A 130 -4.85 5.21 -9.36
N LYS A 131 -3.78 4.57 -8.89
CA LYS A 131 -2.56 4.29 -9.64
C LYS A 131 -1.83 3.06 -9.10
N ASP A 132 -1.19 2.31 -9.99
CA ASP A 132 -0.31 1.22 -9.59
C ASP A 132 1.01 1.81 -9.12
N ASN A 133 1.16 1.83 -7.81
CA ASN A 133 2.35 2.26 -7.10
C ASN A 133 2.97 1.06 -6.36
N SER A 134 2.61 -0.17 -6.76
CA SER A 134 3.24 -1.35 -6.22
C SER A 134 4.73 -1.31 -6.56
N ILE A 135 5.54 -1.58 -5.54
CA ILE A 135 6.98 -1.71 -5.71
C ILE A 135 7.27 -3.19 -5.63
N ASP A 136 8.07 -3.69 -6.56
CA ASP A 136 8.72 -4.99 -6.45
C ASP A 136 10.05 -4.92 -7.20
N GLU A 137 11.01 -4.27 -6.56
CA GLU A 137 12.32 -4.01 -7.17
C GLU A 137 13.34 -4.96 -6.56
N LEU A 138 14.02 -5.74 -7.41
CA LEU A 138 15.18 -6.56 -7.07
C LEU A 138 16.44 -5.95 -7.69
N THR A 139 17.47 -5.76 -6.88
CA THR A 139 18.84 -5.53 -7.33
C THR A 139 19.66 -6.77 -6.97
N ASP A 140 20.00 -7.56 -7.98
CA ASP A 140 20.78 -8.80 -7.88
C ASP A 140 22.26 -8.60 -8.23
N PHE A 141 22.68 -7.37 -8.55
CA PHE A 141 24.06 -6.95 -8.83
C PHE A 141 24.77 -7.67 -9.99
N ASN A 142 24.08 -8.55 -10.71
CA ASN A 142 24.62 -9.37 -11.81
C ASN A 142 25.04 -8.55 -13.03
N ASP A 143 24.56 -7.31 -13.14
CA ASP A 143 24.95 -6.34 -14.17
C ASP A 143 26.14 -5.45 -13.76
N GLU A 144 26.80 -5.78 -12.64
CA GLU A 144 27.89 -5.00 -12.03
C GLU A 144 27.49 -3.54 -11.76
N SER A 145 26.20 -3.29 -11.54
CA SER A 145 25.65 -2.01 -11.14
C SER A 145 25.07 -2.07 -9.72
N LEU A 146 25.04 -0.93 -9.04
CA LEU A 146 24.36 -0.81 -7.75
C LEU A 146 22.85 -0.59 -7.90
N GLY A 147 22.24 -0.67 -9.09
CA GLY A 147 20.78 -0.49 -9.26
C GLY A 147 20.22 0.83 -8.70
N GLY A 148 21.04 1.88 -8.59
CA GLY A 148 20.68 3.15 -7.96
C GLY A 148 20.82 3.22 -6.43
N TRP A 149 21.32 2.16 -5.80
CA TRP A 149 21.80 2.20 -4.41
C TRP A 149 23.07 3.04 -4.30
N VAL A 150 23.18 3.80 -3.22
CA VAL A 150 24.31 4.70 -2.94
C VAL A 150 25.10 4.15 -1.76
N LYS A 151 26.43 4.08 -1.90
CA LYS A 151 27.34 3.66 -0.83
C LYS A 151 27.35 4.68 0.30
N GLY A 152 27.21 4.20 1.54
CA GLY A 152 27.48 4.98 2.74
C GLY A 152 28.89 4.77 3.28
N SER A 153 29.19 5.31 4.46
CA SER A 153 30.52 5.22 5.09
C SER A 153 30.96 3.77 5.37
N ALA A 154 30.03 2.90 5.75
CA ALA A 154 30.31 1.49 6.03
C ALA A 154 30.38 0.63 4.76
N GLY A 155 29.95 1.14 3.62
CA GLY A 155 30.02 0.46 2.32
C GLY A 155 31.14 0.96 1.41
N ARG A 156 32.06 1.77 1.93
CA ARG A 156 33.13 2.43 1.14
C ARG A 156 34.08 1.45 0.46
N GLU A 157 34.20 0.24 1.00
CA GLU A 157 35.06 -0.84 0.48
C GLU A 157 34.27 -1.91 -0.30
N ILE A 158 33.03 -1.62 -0.70
CA ILE A 158 32.23 -2.52 -1.54
C ILE A 158 32.88 -2.72 -2.91
N GLN A 159 33.01 -3.98 -3.32
CA GLN A 159 33.47 -4.44 -4.63
C GLN A 159 32.48 -5.44 -5.20
N PHE A 160 32.37 -5.51 -6.54
CA PHE A 160 31.65 -6.61 -7.20
C PHE A 160 32.56 -7.83 -7.24
N THR A 161 32.04 -8.97 -6.81
CA THR A 161 32.75 -10.25 -6.79
C THR A 161 31.90 -11.27 -7.54
N SER A 162 32.51 -12.00 -8.47
CA SER A 162 31.82 -13.06 -9.19
C SER A 162 31.65 -14.30 -8.33
N ASP A 163 30.57 -15.04 -8.55
CA ASP A 163 30.51 -16.45 -8.13
C ASP A 163 31.19 -17.35 -9.19
N GLU A 164 31.05 -18.68 -9.05
CA GLU A 164 31.57 -19.64 -10.02
C GLU A 164 30.73 -19.72 -11.32
N SER A 165 29.56 -19.06 -11.35
CA SER A 165 28.63 -19.05 -12.46
C SER A 165 28.92 -17.88 -13.42
N PRO A 166 28.75 -18.07 -14.74
CA PRO A 166 28.91 -16.95 -15.68
C PRO A 166 27.89 -15.84 -15.40
N ASN A 167 28.37 -14.59 -15.32
CA ASN A 167 27.57 -13.38 -15.13
C ASN A 167 26.73 -13.37 -13.84
N SER A 168 27.22 -13.98 -12.77
CA SER A 168 26.62 -13.88 -11.45
C SER A 168 27.59 -13.20 -10.50
N TYR A 169 27.13 -12.08 -9.93
CA TYR A 169 27.93 -11.18 -9.13
C TYR A 169 27.20 -10.82 -7.85
N TYR A 170 27.96 -10.65 -6.78
CA TYR A 170 27.47 -10.12 -5.51
C TYR A 170 28.40 -9.02 -5.01
N LEU A 171 28.00 -8.35 -3.93
CA LEU A 171 28.80 -7.31 -3.31
C LEU A 171 29.63 -7.89 -2.17
N PHE A 172 30.94 -7.71 -2.21
CA PHE A 172 31.84 -7.97 -1.09
C PHE A 172 32.24 -6.66 -0.42
N ASN A 173 32.11 -6.57 0.90
CA ASN A 173 32.57 -5.45 1.70
C ASN A 173 33.75 -5.87 2.59
N ASN A 174 34.95 -5.40 2.24
CA ASN A 174 36.21 -5.91 2.77
C ASN A 174 36.55 -5.46 4.19
N THR A 175 36.04 -4.30 4.63
CA THR A 175 36.34 -3.72 5.96
C THR A 175 37.82 -3.79 6.36
N SER A 176 38.73 -3.54 5.41
CA SER A 176 40.15 -3.91 5.52
C SER A 176 41.04 -2.82 6.13
N GLU A 177 40.54 -1.58 6.18
CA GLU A 177 41.21 -0.48 6.84
C GLU A 177 41.40 -0.81 8.33
N ASN A 178 42.64 -0.76 8.83
CA ASN A 178 42.97 -1.04 10.24
C ASN A 178 42.59 0.15 11.15
N SER A 179 41.33 0.55 11.07
CA SER A 179 40.66 1.59 11.86
C SER A 179 39.30 1.06 12.29
N ASP A 180 38.92 1.34 13.53
CA ASP A 180 37.63 0.88 14.08
C ASP A 180 36.50 1.86 13.72
N ASN A 181 36.31 2.13 12.42
CA ASN A 181 35.37 3.10 11.87
C ASN A 181 34.45 2.50 10.78
N HIS A 182 34.23 1.18 10.81
CA HIS A 182 33.46 0.45 9.79
C HIS A 182 31.95 0.41 9.99
N SER A 183 31.44 1.12 11.01
CA SER A 183 30.00 1.22 11.26
C SER A 183 29.36 2.39 10.51
N GLY A 184 28.07 2.26 10.23
CA GLY A 184 27.27 3.25 9.51
C GLY A 184 26.46 2.65 8.38
N VAL A 185 26.05 3.50 7.43
CA VAL A 185 25.28 3.08 6.26
C VAL A 185 26.19 2.32 5.30
N VAL A 186 25.75 1.15 4.87
CA VAL A 186 26.39 0.31 3.86
C VAL A 186 25.89 0.75 2.48
N LEU A 187 24.58 0.60 2.25
CA LEU A 187 23.89 1.05 1.05
C LEU A 187 22.56 1.70 1.42
N GLU A 188 22.15 2.72 0.67
CA GLU A 188 20.84 3.36 0.81
C GLU A 188 20.25 3.74 -0.55
N LYS A 189 18.91 3.72 -0.64
CA LYS A 189 18.15 4.14 -1.82
C LYS A 189 16.82 4.78 -1.39
N THR A 190 16.39 5.81 -2.12
CA THR A 190 15.11 6.48 -1.86
C THR A 190 14.04 5.98 -2.83
N PHE A 191 12.88 5.61 -2.28
CA PHE A 191 11.73 5.13 -3.03
C PHE A 191 10.55 6.11 -2.90
N SER A 192 9.78 6.27 -3.97
CA SER A 192 8.47 6.93 -3.92
C SER A 192 7.43 5.94 -3.43
N VAL A 193 6.70 6.25 -2.37
CA VAL A 193 5.84 5.30 -1.64
C VAL A 193 4.50 5.91 -1.28
N ILE A 194 3.59 5.08 -0.76
CA ILE A 194 2.26 5.50 -0.30
C ILE A 194 2.28 5.57 1.24
N PRO A 195 2.00 6.73 1.86
CA PRO A 195 1.82 6.80 3.31
C PRO A 195 0.75 5.81 3.78
N GLY A 196 1.02 5.08 4.86
CA GLY A 196 0.13 4.04 5.39
C GLY A 196 0.29 2.66 4.74
N GLN A 197 1.01 2.54 3.62
CA GLN A 197 1.29 1.25 3.00
C GLN A 197 2.46 0.53 3.68
N LYS A 198 2.34 -0.79 3.85
CA LYS A 198 3.41 -1.64 4.36
C LYS A 198 4.35 -2.08 3.24
N TYR A 199 5.64 -2.07 3.53
CA TYR A 199 6.72 -2.49 2.64
C TYR A 199 7.62 -3.52 3.33
N GLU A 200 8.31 -4.31 2.52
CA GLU A 200 9.35 -5.24 2.94
C GLU A 200 10.68 -4.91 2.25
N PHE A 201 11.76 -4.94 3.02
CA PHE A 201 13.13 -4.92 2.51
C PHE A 201 13.78 -6.26 2.84
N ILE A 202 14.35 -6.92 1.82
CA ILE A 202 14.99 -8.23 1.88
C ILE A 202 16.42 -8.08 1.36
N ILE A 203 17.36 -8.75 2.01
CA ILE A 203 18.72 -8.95 1.52
C ILE A 203 19.15 -10.39 1.78
N GLU A 204 20.18 -10.82 1.08
CA GLU A 204 20.99 -11.97 1.48
C GLU A 204 22.36 -11.49 1.94
N ALA A 205 22.90 -12.10 2.99
CA ALA A 205 24.26 -11.83 3.43
C ALA A 205 24.94 -13.08 3.99
N LYS A 206 26.27 -13.09 3.91
CA LYS A 206 27.13 -14.09 4.53
C LYS A 206 28.40 -13.44 5.08
N LYS A 207 28.98 -14.06 6.09
CA LYS A 207 30.30 -13.71 6.62
C LYS A 207 31.39 -14.28 5.72
N GLU A 208 32.46 -13.53 5.49
CA GLU A 208 33.60 -14.03 4.71
C GLU A 208 34.71 -14.61 5.59
N ASN A 209 34.87 -14.10 6.81
CA ASN A 209 35.98 -14.51 7.68
C ASN A 209 35.57 -15.56 8.73
N GLN A 210 35.94 -16.82 8.52
CA GLN A 210 35.74 -17.88 9.52
C GLN A 210 36.59 -17.64 10.77
N GLY A 211 36.02 -17.83 11.96
CA GLY A 211 36.78 -17.87 13.22
C GLY A 211 37.32 -16.51 13.71
N SER A 212 37.07 -15.42 12.98
CA SER A 212 37.46 -14.07 13.40
C SER A 212 36.61 -13.54 14.57
N PRO A 213 37.18 -12.67 15.44
CA PRO A 213 36.58 -12.31 16.72
C PRO A 213 35.32 -11.45 16.61
N ASN A 214 35.18 -10.66 15.54
CA ASN A 214 34.00 -9.83 15.31
C ASN A 214 33.15 -10.41 14.17
N SER A 215 31.89 -9.99 14.08
CA SER A 215 30.98 -10.36 13.00
C SER A 215 30.18 -9.14 12.56
N PRO A 216 29.82 -9.02 11.27
CA PRO A 216 28.93 -7.96 10.80
C PRO A 216 27.63 -7.93 11.60
N ARG A 217 27.17 -6.72 11.93
CA ARG A 217 25.96 -6.49 12.73
C ARG A 217 25.00 -5.64 11.92
N LEU A 218 24.17 -6.30 11.12
CA LEU A 218 23.34 -5.65 10.13
C LEU A 218 22.01 -5.15 10.72
N VAL A 219 21.57 -3.98 10.26
CA VAL A 219 20.24 -3.43 10.53
C VAL A 219 19.62 -2.98 9.21
N LEU A 220 18.42 -3.47 8.93
CA LEU A 220 17.62 -3.05 7.79
C LEU A 220 16.71 -1.90 8.25
N LYS A 221 16.69 -0.80 7.49
CA LYS A 221 15.82 0.35 7.76
C LYS A 221 14.88 0.63 6.60
N ILE A 222 13.66 1.03 6.96
CA ILE A 222 12.62 1.51 6.05
C ILE A 222 12.08 2.82 6.67
N GLY A 223 12.47 3.96 6.10
CA GLY A 223 12.26 5.27 6.71
C GLY A 223 12.94 5.34 8.08
N ASP A 224 12.19 5.77 9.09
CA ASP A 224 12.68 5.85 10.47
C ASP A 224 12.63 4.52 11.23
N SER A 225 11.92 3.52 10.69
CA SER A 225 11.80 2.19 11.30
C SER A 225 13.05 1.35 11.05
N SER A 226 13.41 0.51 12.03
CA SER A 226 14.59 -0.33 11.99
C SER A 226 14.27 -1.76 12.42
N SER A 227 14.93 -2.74 11.81
CA SER A 227 14.88 -4.14 12.24
C SER A 227 15.58 -4.33 13.59
N GLN A 228 15.45 -5.55 14.14
CA GLN A 228 16.42 -6.05 15.11
C GLN A 228 17.84 -6.11 14.50
N ILE A 229 18.86 -6.28 15.34
CA ILE A 229 20.24 -6.46 14.88
C ILE A 229 20.42 -7.90 14.41
N TYR A 230 20.84 -8.08 13.16
CA TYR A 230 21.23 -9.36 12.59
C TYR A 230 22.75 -9.52 12.67
N THR A 231 23.22 -10.38 13.58
CA THR A 231 24.64 -10.75 13.61
C THR A 231 24.90 -11.82 12.56
N VAL A 232 25.69 -11.50 11.54
CA VAL A 232 26.00 -12.40 10.43
C VAL A 232 27.17 -13.31 10.82
N THR A 233 26.86 -14.54 11.23
CA THR A 233 27.87 -15.52 11.68
C THR A 233 28.10 -16.65 10.69
N ASN A 234 27.14 -16.88 9.79
CA ASN A 234 27.18 -17.97 8.82
C ASN A 234 27.96 -17.56 7.57
N MET A 235 28.74 -18.50 7.01
CA MET A 235 29.45 -18.31 5.73
C MET A 235 28.60 -18.75 4.53
N ASN A 236 27.44 -19.37 4.78
CA ASN A 236 26.43 -19.60 3.75
C ASN A 236 25.49 -18.39 3.68
N TRP A 237 25.00 -18.11 2.47
CA TRP A 237 23.97 -17.10 2.23
C TRP A 237 22.77 -17.31 3.16
N THR A 238 22.40 -16.24 3.87
CA THR A 238 21.25 -16.21 4.76
C THR A 238 20.39 -15.02 4.40
N THR A 239 19.09 -15.24 4.23
CA THR A 239 18.12 -14.18 3.94
C THR A 239 17.74 -13.44 5.22
N TYR A 240 17.76 -12.12 5.16
CA TYR A 240 17.29 -11.23 6.22
C TYR A 240 16.19 -10.33 5.65
N SER A 241 15.10 -10.15 6.39
CA SER A 241 14.03 -9.24 5.96
C SER A 241 13.53 -8.37 7.10
N PHE A 242 12.90 -7.26 6.73
CA PHE A 242 12.24 -6.34 7.64
C PHE A 242 11.03 -5.72 6.97
N THR A 243 9.95 -5.51 7.73
CA THR A 243 8.74 -4.86 7.23
C THR A 243 8.40 -3.62 8.06
N ALA A 244 7.95 -2.57 7.40
CA ALA A 244 7.49 -1.35 8.05
C ALA A 244 6.44 -0.63 7.21
N THR A 245 5.66 0.23 7.87
CA THR A 245 4.68 1.10 7.22
C THR A 245 5.30 2.44 6.86
N ALA A 246 5.14 2.89 5.62
CA ALA A 246 5.62 4.20 5.20
C ALA A 246 4.81 5.32 5.89
N THR A 247 5.50 6.35 6.38
CA THR A 247 4.88 7.50 7.06
C THR A 247 4.78 8.73 6.18
N SER A 248 5.44 8.74 5.02
CA SER A 248 5.42 9.83 4.05
C SER A 248 5.40 9.28 2.61
N ASN A 249 5.35 10.17 1.62
CA ASN A 249 5.27 9.81 0.19
C ASN A 249 6.63 9.42 -0.42
N THR A 250 7.70 9.51 0.35
CA THR A 250 9.03 9.01 0.00
C THR A 250 9.66 8.33 1.20
N MET A 251 10.41 7.26 1.00
CA MET A 251 11.15 6.64 2.10
C MET A 251 12.56 6.28 1.67
N LYS A 252 13.51 6.51 2.55
CA LYS A 252 14.86 5.96 2.41
C LYS A 252 14.86 4.54 2.97
N VAL A 253 15.29 3.58 2.16
CA VAL A 253 15.59 2.21 2.58
C VAL A 253 17.11 2.09 2.67
N SER A 254 17.62 1.50 3.75
CA SER A 254 19.07 1.40 3.95
C SER A 254 19.47 0.14 4.71
N LEU A 255 20.62 -0.42 4.34
CA LEU A 255 21.36 -1.40 5.12
C LEU A 255 22.43 -0.68 5.95
N LEU A 256 22.49 -0.94 7.25
CA LEU A 256 23.52 -0.44 8.15
C LEU A 256 24.37 -1.60 8.66
N ASN A 257 25.66 -1.36 8.89
CA ASN A 257 26.52 -2.20 9.72
C ASN A 257 26.82 -1.47 11.03
N LEU A 258 26.60 -2.12 12.16
CA LEU A 258 26.88 -1.57 13.49
C LEU A 258 28.23 -2.03 14.05
N GLU A 259 28.90 -2.97 13.39
CA GLU A 259 30.24 -3.39 13.77
C GLU A 259 31.26 -2.39 13.24
N ALA A 260 32.02 -1.78 14.16
CA ALA A 260 33.01 -0.78 13.83
C ALA A 260 34.41 -1.39 13.65
N LYS A 261 34.66 -2.54 14.29
CA LYS A 261 35.94 -3.24 14.20
C LYS A 261 36.17 -3.74 12.78
N TRP A 262 37.42 -3.70 12.33
CA TRP A 262 37.81 -4.20 11.01
C TRP A 262 37.99 -5.72 11.04
N ASN A 263 38.67 -6.26 12.05
CA ASN A 263 39.06 -7.67 12.11
C ASN A 263 37.85 -8.61 12.27
N GLY A 264 37.43 -9.24 11.16
CA GLY A 264 36.33 -10.21 11.11
C GLY A 264 34.98 -9.64 10.66
N ASN A 265 34.94 -8.36 10.31
CA ASN A 265 33.72 -7.66 9.93
C ASN A 265 33.41 -7.75 8.42
N ASP A 266 34.21 -8.51 7.67
CA ASP A 266 34.05 -8.65 6.22
C ASP A 266 32.83 -9.52 5.91
N PHE A 267 32.05 -9.08 4.92
CA PHE A 267 30.82 -9.77 4.52
C PHE A 267 30.49 -9.56 3.06
N SER A 268 29.75 -10.51 2.54
CA SER A 268 29.12 -10.42 1.23
C SER A 268 27.62 -10.22 1.38
N MET A 269 27.04 -9.52 0.41
CA MET A 269 25.62 -9.20 0.35
C MET A 269 25.11 -9.27 -1.08
N ASP A 270 23.85 -9.66 -1.24
CA ASP A 270 23.22 -9.87 -2.54
C ASP A 270 21.68 -9.74 -2.44
N ASN A 271 20.99 -9.77 -3.58
CA ASN A 271 19.54 -9.90 -3.71
C ASN A 271 18.75 -8.87 -2.90
N PHE A 272 19.06 -7.59 -3.10
CA PHE A 272 18.39 -6.49 -2.42
C PHE A 272 17.00 -6.31 -3.04
N ARG A 273 15.95 -6.66 -2.31
CA ARG A 273 14.57 -6.55 -2.78
C ARG A 273 13.74 -5.63 -1.91
N VAL A 274 13.10 -4.63 -2.51
CA VAL A 274 12.10 -3.79 -1.85
C VAL A 274 10.75 -4.05 -2.50
N ARG A 275 9.74 -4.41 -1.70
CA ARG A 275 8.40 -4.65 -2.23
C ARG A 275 7.27 -4.09 -1.37
N SER A 276 6.19 -3.66 -1.99
CA SER A 276 4.93 -3.36 -1.31
C SER A 276 4.24 -4.65 -0.88
N LEU A 277 3.68 -4.66 0.32
CA LEU A 277 2.84 -5.75 0.84
C LEU A 277 1.38 -5.30 0.81
N LEU A 278 0.46 -6.14 0.36
CA LEU A 278 -0.98 -5.85 0.36
C LEU A 278 -1.58 -5.82 1.78
#